data_AF-A0A7W2TL03-F1
#
_entry.id   AF-A0A7W2TL03-F1
#
_cell.length_a   1.000
_cell.length_b   1.000
_cell.length_c   1.000
_cell.angle_alpha   90.00
_cell.angle_beta   90.00
_cell.angle_gamma   90.00
#
_symmetry.space_group_name_H-M   'P 1'
#
loop_
_entity.id
_entity.type
_entity.pdbx_description
1 polymer ?
#
loop_
_entity_poly.entity_id
_entity_poly.type
_entity_poly.pdbx_seq_one_letter_code
_entity_poly.pdbx_strand_id
1 'polypeptide(L)'
;QANKEDKCTGHFWEGRFKSQALLDEGALLACMAYVDLNPVRAGIAPTPEQSSFTSIQLRIKAAIIGEQPTTLLPFTGNEHQAKTSGIRFSLKDYLTLVDETGRVIRADKRGAIDNKTANILSRL
;
A
#
# COMPACT_ATOMS: atom_id res chain seq x y z
N GLN A 1 -4.77 -5.15 -26.77
CA GLN A 1 -6.06 -5.28 -26.06
C GLN A 1 -6.01 -6.62 -25.35
N ALA A 2 -6.13 -6.66 -24.03
CA ALA A 2 -5.75 -7.83 -23.21
C ALA A 2 -6.27 -9.18 -23.71
N ASN A 3 -7.54 -9.26 -24.14
CA ASN A 3 -8.11 -10.49 -24.73
C ASN A 3 -7.34 -10.99 -25.97
N LYS A 4 -6.86 -10.08 -26.80
CA LYS A 4 -6.05 -10.40 -27.98
C LYS A 4 -4.64 -10.86 -27.59
N GLU A 5 -4.07 -10.30 -26.52
CA GLU A 5 -2.76 -10.70 -25.99
C GLU A 5 -2.81 -12.10 -25.37
N ASP A 6 -3.89 -12.40 -24.61
CA ASP A 6 -4.14 -13.69 -23.98
C ASP A 6 -4.77 -14.74 -24.91
N LYS A 7 -5.04 -14.38 -26.18
CA LYS A 7 -5.73 -15.21 -27.18
C LYS A 7 -7.07 -15.78 -26.70
N CYS A 8 -7.85 -14.99 -25.95
CA CYS A 8 -9.15 -15.38 -25.42
C CYS A 8 -10.28 -14.45 -25.90
N THR A 9 -11.52 -14.89 -25.72
CA THR A 9 -12.76 -14.12 -25.98
C THR A 9 -13.50 -13.89 -24.66
N GLY A 10 -14.51 -13.01 -24.65
CA GLY A 10 -15.32 -12.72 -23.46
C GLY A 10 -15.12 -11.31 -22.90
N HIS A 11 -15.71 -11.03 -21.74
CA HIS A 11 -15.60 -9.71 -21.12
C HIS A 11 -14.19 -9.48 -20.55
N PHE A 12 -13.74 -8.23 -20.52
CA PHE A 12 -12.35 -7.90 -20.14
C PHE A 12 -11.92 -8.49 -18.77
N TRP A 13 -12.83 -8.59 -17.80
CA TRP A 13 -12.53 -9.12 -16.47
C TRP A 13 -12.89 -10.59 -16.27
N GLU A 14 -13.51 -11.23 -17.25
CA GLU A 14 -13.99 -12.60 -17.13
C GLU A 14 -12.83 -13.55 -16.81
N GLY A 15 -12.92 -14.25 -15.68
CA GLY A 15 -11.89 -15.19 -15.22
C GLY A 15 -10.55 -14.57 -14.77
N ARG A 16 -10.41 -13.22 -14.76
CA ARG A 16 -9.16 -12.52 -14.40
C ARG A 16 -9.14 -11.93 -12.98
N PHE A 17 -10.20 -12.10 -12.21
CA PHE A 17 -10.26 -11.70 -10.80
C PHE A 17 -10.40 -12.92 -9.88
N LYS A 18 -9.88 -12.79 -8.67
CA LYS A 18 -10.05 -13.74 -7.58
C LYS A 18 -10.38 -12.98 -6.32
N SER A 19 -11.27 -13.55 -5.50
CA SER A 19 -11.55 -13.03 -4.17
C SER A 19 -10.92 -13.98 -3.15
N GLN A 20 -10.09 -13.44 -2.26
CA GLN A 20 -9.43 -14.18 -1.19
C GLN A 20 -9.71 -13.47 0.12
N ALA A 21 -10.25 -14.20 1.09
CA ALA A 21 -10.44 -13.68 2.43
C ALA A 21 -9.08 -13.50 3.13
N LEU A 22 -8.88 -12.34 3.75
CA LEU A 22 -7.76 -12.04 4.65
C LEU A 22 -8.25 -12.28 6.08
N LEU A 23 -7.63 -13.24 6.78
CA LEU A 23 -8.19 -13.80 8.02
C LEU A 23 -7.61 -13.18 9.29
N ASP A 24 -6.53 -12.43 9.18
CA ASP A 24 -5.83 -11.82 10.31
C ASP A 24 -5.27 -10.43 9.94
N GLU A 25 -4.88 -9.68 10.98
CA GLU A 25 -4.35 -8.32 10.84
C GLU A 25 -3.02 -8.29 10.06
N GLY A 26 -2.19 -9.33 10.19
CA GLY A 26 -0.93 -9.44 9.45
C GLY A 26 -1.16 -9.60 7.95
N ALA A 27 -2.10 -10.47 7.55
CA ALA A 27 -2.52 -10.66 6.17
C ALA A 27 -3.13 -9.38 5.58
N LEU A 28 -3.91 -8.64 6.37
CA LEU A 28 -4.41 -7.33 5.98
C LEU A 28 -3.27 -6.34 5.70
N LEU A 29 -2.36 -6.16 6.66
CA LEU A 29 -1.25 -5.21 6.53
C LEU A 29 -0.31 -5.58 5.37
N ALA A 30 -0.02 -6.86 5.17
CA ALA A 30 0.78 -7.34 4.05
C ALA A 30 0.09 -7.06 2.70
N CYS A 31 -1.22 -7.27 2.61
CA CYS A 31 -1.99 -6.96 1.41
C CYS A 31 -2.01 -5.46 1.12
N MET A 32 -2.23 -4.63 2.16
CA MET A 32 -2.18 -3.18 2.03
C MET A 32 -0.81 -2.71 1.52
N ALA A 33 0.29 -3.17 2.14
CA ALA A 33 1.64 -2.81 1.74
C ALA A 33 1.96 -3.26 0.30
N TYR A 34 1.49 -4.45 -0.10
CA TYR A 34 1.61 -4.93 -1.47
C TYR A 34 0.93 -3.96 -2.46
N VAL A 35 -0.31 -3.57 -2.20
CA VAL A 35 -1.07 -2.66 -3.07
C VAL A 35 -0.41 -1.28 -3.13
N ASP A 36 -0.06 -0.73 -1.97
CA ASP A 36 0.54 0.60 -1.86
C ASP A 36 1.93 0.68 -2.52
N LEU A 37 2.68 -0.43 -2.56
CA LEU A 37 3.97 -0.50 -3.25
C LEU A 37 3.86 -0.82 -4.75
N ASN A 38 2.68 -1.18 -5.29
CA ASN A 38 2.56 -1.56 -6.70
C ASN A 38 3.09 -0.50 -7.68
N PRO A 39 2.78 0.81 -7.54
CA PRO A 39 3.33 1.83 -8.42
C PRO A 39 4.86 1.92 -8.34
N VAL A 40 5.44 1.74 -7.14
CA VAL A 40 6.89 1.69 -6.96
C VAL A 40 7.49 0.47 -7.65
N ARG A 41 6.89 -0.71 -7.45
CA ARG A 41 7.37 -1.96 -8.06
C ARG A 41 7.23 -1.98 -9.58
N ALA A 42 6.25 -1.27 -10.12
CA ALA A 42 6.05 -1.08 -11.55
C ALA A 42 7.00 -0.03 -12.16
N GLY A 43 7.72 0.75 -11.33
CA GLY A 43 8.56 1.86 -11.77
C GLY A 43 7.77 3.11 -12.20
N ILE A 44 6.51 3.22 -11.77
CA ILE A 44 5.62 4.35 -12.08
C ILE A 44 5.86 5.52 -11.13
N ALA A 45 6.27 5.25 -9.89
CA ALA A 45 6.64 6.25 -8.89
C ALA A 45 7.92 5.82 -8.16
N PRO A 46 8.83 6.74 -7.81
CA PRO A 46 10.05 6.36 -7.09
C PRO A 46 9.80 6.12 -5.58
N THR A 47 8.75 6.73 -5.02
CA THR A 47 8.41 6.62 -3.59
C THR A 47 6.89 6.58 -3.36
N PRO A 48 6.41 6.11 -2.19
CA PRO A 48 4.97 6.00 -1.91
C PRO A 48 4.20 7.32 -1.96
N GLU A 49 4.80 8.43 -1.52
CA GLU A 49 4.19 9.78 -1.51
C GLU A 49 3.92 10.28 -2.92
N GLN A 50 4.76 9.88 -3.87
CA GLN A 50 4.68 10.24 -5.28
C GLN A 50 3.80 9.26 -6.08
N SER A 51 3.25 8.22 -5.44
CA SER A 51 2.33 7.29 -6.09
C SER A 51 0.91 7.87 -6.17
N SER A 52 0.60 8.54 -7.27
CA SER A 52 -0.73 9.14 -7.48
C SER A 52 -1.86 8.11 -7.40
N PHE A 53 -2.99 8.54 -6.82
CA PHE A 53 -4.23 7.76 -6.73
C PHE A 53 -4.13 6.48 -5.89
N THR A 54 -3.26 6.45 -4.87
CA THR A 54 -3.13 5.34 -3.91
C THR A 54 -3.64 5.72 -2.51
N SER A 55 -4.00 4.70 -1.71
CA SER A 55 -4.34 4.87 -0.30
C SER A 55 -3.18 5.44 0.51
N ILE A 56 -1.95 4.97 0.29
CA ILE A 56 -0.78 5.49 1.00
C ILE A 56 -0.53 6.96 0.74
N GLN A 57 -0.71 7.44 -0.49
CA GLN A 57 -0.58 8.86 -0.78
C GLN A 57 -1.60 9.69 0.00
N LEU A 58 -2.86 9.25 0.07
CA LEU A 58 -3.90 9.94 0.86
C LEU A 58 -3.57 9.96 2.35
N ARG A 59 -3.10 8.83 2.90
CA ARG A 59 -2.69 8.74 4.30
C ARG A 59 -1.52 9.68 4.62
N ILE A 60 -0.53 9.75 3.75
CA ILE A 60 0.63 10.64 3.91
C ILE A 60 0.21 12.10 3.85
N LYS A 61 -0.59 12.50 2.85
CA LYS A 61 -1.09 13.87 2.74
C LYS A 61 -1.84 14.32 4.00
N ALA A 62 -2.66 13.45 4.58
CA ALA A 62 -3.34 13.74 5.84
C ALA A 62 -2.39 13.78 7.04
N ALA A 63 -1.40 12.86 7.09
CA ALA A 63 -0.45 12.80 8.19
C ALA A 63 0.42 14.06 8.31
N ILE A 64 0.75 14.72 7.18
CA ILE A 64 1.50 16.00 7.15
C ILE A 64 0.78 17.09 7.96
N ILE A 65 -0.56 17.10 7.96
CA ILE A 65 -1.36 18.05 8.74
C ILE A 65 -1.81 17.48 10.10
N GLY A 66 -1.28 16.33 10.50
CA GLY A 66 -1.61 15.69 11.78
C GLY A 66 -2.95 14.93 11.80
N GLU A 67 -3.50 14.59 10.63
CA GLU A 67 -4.82 13.96 10.51
C GLU A 67 -4.74 12.56 9.85
N GLN A 68 -5.89 11.87 9.81
CA GLN A 68 -6.11 10.68 8.98
C GLN A 68 -7.25 10.92 7.98
N PRO A 69 -7.18 10.35 6.76
CA PRO A 69 -8.19 10.57 5.75
C PRO A 69 -9.53 9.94 6.15
N THR A 70 -10.63 10.70 6.03
CA THR A 70 -11.98 10.27 6.42
C THR A 70 -12.59 9.21 5.50
N THR A 71 -12.07 9.08 4.28
CA THR A 71 -12.53 8.10 3.28
C THR A 71 -11.90 6.71 3.45
N LEU A 72 -10.90 6.57 4.33
CA LEU A 72 -10.24 5.30 4.61
C LEU A 72 -10.48 4.88 6.06
N LEU A 73 -10.45 3.57 6.30
CA LEU A 73 -10.48 3.06 7.66
C LEU A 73 -9.24 3.57 8.43
N PRO A 74 -9.41 4.21 9.59
CA PRO A 74 -8.31 4.84 10.32
C PRO A 74 -7.46 3.79 11.04
N PHE A 75 -6.17 4.08 11.21
CA PHE A 75 -5.29 3.36 12.12
C PHE A 75 -5.59 3.78 13.56
N THR A 76 -5.86 2.83 14.45
CA THR A 76 -6.23 3.11 15.85
C THR A 76 -5.06 2.92 16.82
N GLY A 77 -3.87 2.56 16.33
CA GLY A 77 -2.72 2.28 17.16
C GLY A 77 -2.73 0.89 17.78
N ASN A 78 -1.73 0.63 18.63
CA ASN A 78 -1.47 -0.68 19.23
C ASN A 78 -2.10 -0.83 20.63
N GLU A 79 -2.81 0.19 21.11
CA GLU A 79 -3.43 0.16 22.44
C GLU A 79 -4.79 -0.53 22.40
N HIS A 80 -5.03 -1.41 23.38
CA HIS A 80 -6.31 -2.08 23.65
C HIS A 80 -7.36 -1.10 24.21
N GLN A 81 -7.52 0.08 23.60
CA GLN A 81 -8.63 0.95 23.95
C GLN A 81 -9.91 0.40 23.34
N ALA A 82 -10.90 0.24 24.19
CA ALA A 82 -12.16 -0.40 23.88
C ALA A 82 -12.84 0.23 22.66
N LYS A 83 -13.30 -0.61 21.71
CA LYS A 83 -14.37 -0.32 20.74
C LYS A 83 -14.13 0.75 19.65
N THR A 84 -12.92 1.15 19.31
CA THR A 84 -12.72 1.96 18.09
C THR A 84 -12.68 1.06 16.85
N SER A 85 -13.64 1.24 15.94
CA SER A 85 -13.61 0.61 14.60
C SER A 85 -12.41 1.17 13.82
N GLY A 86 -11.47 0.31 13.44
CA GLY A 86 -10.25 0.75 12.77
C GLY A 86 -9.23 -0.37 12.54
N ILE A 87 -8.13 -0.01 11.88
CA ILE A 87 -6.99 -0.89 11.66
C ILE A 87 -6.15 -0.96 12.93
N ARG A 88 -5.99 -2.19 13.42
CA ARG A 88 -5.18 -2.74 14.52
C ARG A 88 -3.70 -2.36 14.60
N PHE A 89 -3.30 -1.17 14.17
CA PHE A 89 -1.90 -0.87 13.95
C PHE A 89 -1.64 0.63 14.04
N SER A 90 -0.41 1.01 14.32
CA SER A 90 0.04 2.39 14.24
C SER A 90 0.25 2.81 12.77
N LEU A 91 -0.21 4.01 12.39
CA LEU A 91 0.10 4.58 11.07
C LEU A 91 1.61 4.75 10.89
N LYS A 92 2.33 5.17 11.94
CA LYS A 92 3.78 5.34 11.90
C LYS A 92 4.50 4.01 11.63
N ASP A 93 4.04 2.95 12.29
CA ASP A 93 4.61 1.61 12.12
C ASP A 93 4.27 1.08 10.73
N TYR A 94 3.06 1.35 10.21
CA TYR A 94 2.67 1.00 8.85
C TYR A 94 3.55 1.67 7.80
N LEU A 95 3.78 2.98 7.93
CA LEU A 95 4.63 3.72 6.99
C LEU A 95 6.07 3.17 7.03
N THR A 96 6.59 2.86 8.23
CA THR A 96 7.90 2.23 8.40
C THR A 96 7.96 0.87 7.69
N LEU A 97 6.97 0.00 7.91
CA LEU A 97 6.85 -1.29 7.26
C LEU A 97 6.86 -1.16 5.72
N VAL A 98 6.13 -0.19 5.18
CA VAL A 98 6.07 0.05 3.73
C VAL A 98 7.41 0.56 3.19
N ASP A 99 8.08 1.49 3.88
CA ASP A 99 9.38 2.02 3.48
C ASP A 99 10.45 0.91 3.46
N GLU A 100 10.55 0.14 4.54
CA GLU A 100 11.48 -0.99 4.65
C GLU A 100 11.20 -2.05 3.57
N THR A 101 9.93 -2.46 3.40
CA THR A 101 9.52 -3.42 2.38
C THR A 101 9.75 -2.88 0.97
N GLY A 102 9.58 -1.58 0.76
CA GLY A 102 9.77 -0.91 -0.53
C GLY A 102 11.23 -0.86 -0.99
N ARG A 103 12.17 -0.81 -0.05
CA ARG A 103 13.62 -0.82 -0.31
C ARG A 103 14.16 -2.20 -0.70
N VAL A 104 13.50 -3.28 -0.30
CA VAL A 104 13.92 -4.64 -0.65
C VAL A 104 13.98 -4.78 -2.17
N ILE A 105 15.17 -5.04 -2.72
CA ILE A 105 15.35 -5.27 -4.15
C ILE A 105 14.83 -6.67 -4.48
N ARG A 106 13.98 -6.75 -5.51
CA ARG A 106 13.38 -7.99 -5.97
C ARG A 106 13.76 -8.21 -7.43
N ALA A 107 14.39 -9.35 -7.72
CA ALA A 107 14.81 -9.69 -9.08
C ALA A 107 13.65 -9.74 -10.07
N ASP A 108 12.43 -10.02 -9.61
CA ASP A 108 11.21 -10.08 -10.42
C ASP A 108 10.49 -8.73 -10.61
N LYS A 109 10.97 -7.64 -10.01
CA LYS A 109 10.32 -6.32 -10.05
C LYS A 109 11.23 -5.26 -10.67
N ARG A 110 10.61 -4.28 -11.32
CA ARG A 110 11.31 -3.21 -12.06
C ARG A 110 11.80 -2.09 -11.14
N GLY A 111 11.10 -1.85 -10.04
CA GLY A 111 11.41 -0.76 -9.11
C GLY A 111 11.50 -1.18 -7.65
N ALA A 112 12.25 -0.38 -6.91
CA ALA A 112 12.38 -0.38 -5.46
C ALA A 112 12.65 1.06 -5.02
N ILE A 113 12.41 1.37 -3.75
CA ILE A 113 12.80 2.66 -3.18
C ILE A 113 14.33 2.69 -3.10
N ASP A 114 14.97 3.77 -3.56
CA ASP A 114 16.42 3.93 -3.48
C ASP A 114 16.86 3.96 -2.00
N ASN A 115 17.85 3.13 -1.64
CA ASN A 115 18.43 3.06 -0.30
C ASN A 115 19.00 4.39 0.20
N LYS A 116 19.37 5.31 -0.71
CA LYS A 116 19.82 6.67 -0.35
C LYS A 116 18.68 7.63 -0.01
N THR A 117 17.45 7.28 -0.35
CA THR A 117 16.27 8.09 -0.01
C THR A 117 16.11 8.11 1.51
N ALA A 118 15.89 9.30 2.10
CA ALA A 118 15.57 9.42 3.51
C ALA A 118 14.35 8.55 3.88
N ASN A 119 14.26 8.10 5.13
CA ASN A 119 13.11 7.33 5.59
C ASN A 119 11.82 8.12 5.37
N ILE A 120 10.74 7.44 4.99
CA ILE A 120 9.40 8.03 4.80
C ILE A 120 9.03 9.02 5.90
N LEU A 121 9.22 8.68 7.17
CA LEU A 121 8.84 9.52 8.31
C LEU A 121 9.66 10.82 8.40
N SER A 122 10.88 10.84 7.85
CA SER A 122 11.71 12.04 7.76
C SER A 122 11.35 12.93 6.57
N ARG A 123 10.41 12.49 5.73
CA ARG A 123 9.95 13.20 4.53
C ARG A 123 8.49 13.69 4.68
N LEU A 124 7.87 13.47 5.84
CA LEU A 124 6.53 13.95 6.21
C LEU A 124 6.62 15.28 6.95
#